data_AF-A0A937QDM2-F1
#
_entry.id   AF-A0A937QDM2-F1
#
_cell.length_a   1.000
_cell.length_b   1.000
_cell.length_c   1.000
_cell.angle_alpha   90.00
_cell.angle_beta   90.00
_cell.angle_gamma   90.00
#
_symmetry.space_group_name_H-M   'P 1'
#
loop_
_entity.id
_entity.type
_entity.pdbx_description
1 polymer ?
#
loop_
_entity_poly.entity_id
_entity_poly.type
_entity_poly.pdbx_seq_one_letter_code
_entity_poly.pdbx_strand_id
1 'polypeptide(L)'
;MCIRLLLLLSTVLLPLLSFNAVATSSIMRQNDPWEGRFVEMSAEKLEDKIRGGLLAQLLGNLNGLAHENKYYDEPGSVREYTPGLPDGARTDDDTDIEWVYIVAMQRERTAMLAPQQITELWTKHINQSIWCSNLYVRRLMDIGIDPPLTGSLVLNPWANFNISGQFVCESFGLIAPAMPQTAARIGLNYTHVSIDGEPAQTTQLFTAMIAMAFVTDDIDTILDAGVACVDPDSAIVPIISDVRRWHKEHPDDWRTTRRLVRDKYTLYESRTRNQNGYELCTAATVASLLYGDGDLVQTLIGAFNFGWDADNNAATAATVVGVIKGHRWIRRQGWEIKDVYRNTTRPSMPEDETITGFGDRIIEVAGRVITDNGGGKVLRDEKTFYRIRVQKPGNVERLAEVDEQLAWLKPGMRSRIKAGLGDEATVKEQARAAYLAICLDFAGSIRSRRPQLWARALAALEKQPKLLEVMFSKSPGPAGDKLRAAALAAGLTKPK
;
A
#
# COMPACT_ATOMS: atom_id res chain seq x y z
N MET A 1 25.28 -25.15 86.42
CA MET A 1 26.69 -25.36 86.00
C MET A 1 26.87 -24.61 84.70
N CYS A 2 27.29 -23.35 84.77
CA CYS A 2 28.69 -22.91 84.63
C CYS A 2 29.20 -23.08 83.19
N ILE A 3 29.73 -22.09 82.47
CA ILE A 3 30.12 -20.70 82.78
C ILE A 3 30.48 -20.08 81.41
N ARG A 4 30.01 -18.84 81.15
CA ARG A 4 30.74 -17.66 80.56
C ARG A 4 31.45 -17.82 79.18
N LEU A 5 31.59 -16.82 78.29
CA LEU A 5 31.34 -15.38 78.29
C LEU A 5 31.61 -14.82 76.86
N LEU A 6 31.14 -13.57 76.64
CA LEU A 6 31.62 -12.51 75.71
C LEU A 6 31.12 -12.56 74.25
N LEU A 7 30.61 -11.49 73.61
CA LEU A 7 30.34 -10.06 73.92
C LEU A 7 29.26 -9.64 72.88
N LEU A 8 28.08 -9.16 73.28
CA LEU A 8 27.67 -7.77 73.60
C LEU A 8 27.47 -6.80 72.40
N LEU A 9 26.19 -6.40 72.26
CA LEU A 9 25.67 -5.02 72.10
C LEU A 9 26.11 -4.18 70.88
N SER A 10 25.14 -3.79 70.05
CA SER A 10 24.49 -2.47 70.15
C SER A 10 23.56 -2.15 68.97
N THR A 11 22.35 -1.73 69.29
CA THR A 11 21.44 -0.90 68.47
C THR A 11 22.10 0.41 68.03
N VAL A 12 22.06 0.73 66.74
CA VAL A 12 22.35 2.07 66.16
C VAL A 12 21.44 2.23 64.94
N LEU A 13 20.31 2.94 65.04
CA LEU A 13 20.10 4.34 64.62
C LEU A 13 20.66 4.72 63.24
N LEU A 14 19.77 5.27 62.41
CA LEU A 14 20.01 5.87 61.09
C LEU A 14 21.30 6.72 61.02
N PRO A 15 21.89 6.77 59.82
CA PRO A 15 22.36 8.03 59.27
C PRO A 15 21.68 8.35 57.93
N LEU A 16 21.07 9.54 57.90
CA LEU A 16 20.90 10.37 56.71
C LEU A 16 22.24 10.49 55.96
N LEU A 17 22.21 10.32 54.64
CA LEU A 17 23.16 10.94 53.71
C LEU A 17 22.51 11.03 52.31
N SER A 18 21.98 12.23 52.04
CA SER A 18 21.96 12.94 50.76
C SER A 18 21.92 12.12 49.47
N PHE A 19 20.72 11.97 48.90
CA PHE A 19 20.58 11.81 47.45
C PHE A 19 20.45 13.19 46.80
N ASN A 20 21.39 13.45 45.89
CA ASN A 20 21.54 14.67 45.13
C ASN A 20 20.23 15.10 44.46
N ALA A 21 19.94 16.39 44.57
CA ALA A 21 19.02 17.08 43.69
C ALA A 21 19.49 16.86 42.24
N VAL A 22 18.85 15.95 41.52
CA VAL A 22 18.89 15.96 40.06
C VAL A 22 18.16 17.23 39.66
N ALA A 23 18.94 18.21 39.20
CA ALA A 23 18.42 19.39 38.54
C ALA A 23 17.39 18.93 37.51
N THR A 24 16.12 19.27 37.73
CA THR A 24 15.11 19.25 36.69
C THR A 24 15.59 20.24 35.64
N SER A 25 16.36 19.76 34.67
CA SER A 25 16.50 20.44 33.40
C SER A 25 15.08 20.54 32.88
N SER A 26 14.52 21.74 32.95
CA SER A 26 13.44 22.18 32.09
C SER A 26 13.90 21.88 30.67
N ILE A 27 13.57 20.68 30.19
CA ILE A 27 13.53 20.41 28.76
C ILE A 27 12.42 21.35 28.32
N MET A 28 12.81 22.52 27.82
CA MET A 28 11.93 23.32 26.99
C MET A 28 11.40 22.35 25.95
N ARG A 29 10.12 21.94 26.07
CA ARG A 29 9.38 21.40 24.94
C ARG A 29 9.49 22.49 23.90
N GLN A 30 10.40 22.32 22.94
CA GLN A 30 10.28 23.04 21.69
C GLN A 30 8.89 22.68 21.19
N ASN A 31 8.00 23.68 21.12
CA ASN A 31 6.68 23.50 20.53
C ASN A 31 6.92 22.87 19.16
N ASP A 32 6.46 21.62 18.98
CA ASP A 32 6.54 20.97 17.68
C ASP A 32 5.82 21.91 16.70
N PRO A 33 6.47 22.38 15.62
CA PRO A 33 5.85 23.31 14.68
C PRO A 33 4.57 22.72 14.06
N TRP A 34 4.31 21.43 14.20
CA TRP A 34 3.09 20.79 13.70
C TRP A 34 1.98 20.65 14.74
N GLU A 35 2.27 20.86 16.03
CA GLU A 35 1.30 20.64 17.11
C GLU A 35 0.21 21.74 17.11
N GLY A 36 -1.06 21.31 17.09
CA GLY A 36 -2.22 22.20 17.13
C GLY A 36 -2.47 23.03 15.86
N ARG A 37 -1.73 22.80 14.76
CA ARG A 37 -1.93 23.53 13.50
C ARG A 37 -3.14 23.02 12.71
N PHE A 38 -3.86 23.98 12.16
CA PHE A 38 -4.96 23.72 11.23
C PHE A 38 -4.75 24.53 9.96
N VAL A 39 -5.11 23.94 8.83
CA VAL A 39 -5.34 24.66 7.58
C VAL A 39 -6.84 24.84 7.40
N GLU A 40 -7.24 26.03 6.95
CA GLU A 40 -8.61 26.28 6.55
C GLU A 40 -8.69 26.24 5.02
N MET A 41 -9.61 25.45 4.49
CA MET A 41 -9.82 25.31 3.05
C MET A 41 -11.32 25.44 2.75
N SER A 42 -11.70 26.24 1.76
CA SER A 42 -13.11 26.27 1.34
C SER A 42 -13.53 24.90 0.82
N ALA A 43 -14.79 24.53 1.01
CA ALA A 43 -15.34 23.29 0.46
C ALA A 43 -15.12 23.22 -1.05
N GLU A 44 -15.36 24.33 -1.77
CA GLU A 44 -15.11 24.44 -3.20
C GLU A 44 -13.66 24.13 -3.59
N LYS A 45 -12.66 24.58 -2.81
CA LYS A 45 -11.25 24.29 -3.08
C LYS A 45 -10.90 22.84 -2.78
N LEU A 46 -11.42 22.29 -1.68
CA LEU A 46 -11.19 20.89 -1.32
C LEU A 46 -11.78 19.95 -2.37
N GLU A 47 -13.03 20.17 -2.76
CA GLU A 47 -13.73 19.37 -3.77
C GLU A 47 -13.06 19.45 -5.14
N ASP A 48 -12.63 20.66 -5.55
CA ASP A 48 -11.89 20.85 -6.81
C ASP A 48 -10.56 20.06 -6.82
N LYS A 49 -9.83 20.06 -5.70
CA LYS A 49 -8.58 19.30 -5.57
C LYS A 49 -8.82 17.79 -5.55
N ILE A 50 -9.80 17.30 -4.79
CA ILE A 50 -10.15 15.86 -4.75
C ILE A 50 -10.55 15.37 -6.14
N ARG A 51 -11.46 16.07 -6.82
CA ARG A 51 -11.89 15.73 -8.18
C ARG A 51 -10.75 15.84 -9.19
N GLY A 52 -9.84 16.79 -8.99
CA GLY A 52 -8.65 16.96 -9.83
C GLY A 52 -7.72 15.76 -9.72
N GLY A 53 -7.45 15.30 -8.50
CA GLY A 53 -6.69 14.09 -8.23
C GLY A 53 -7.32 12.85 -8.87
N LEU A 54 -8.61 12.60 -8.59
CA LEU A 54 -9.32 11.44 -9.17
C LEU A 54 -9.34 11.46 -10.70
N LEU A 55 -9.67 12.60 -11.32
CA LEU A 55 -9.73 12.68 -12.78
C LEU A 55 -8.34 12.50 -13.40
N ALA A 56 -7.29 13.04 -12.77
CA ALA A 56 -5.93 12.84 -13.23
C ALA A 56 -5.46 11.39 -13.07
N GLN A 57 -5.84 10.70 -11.98
CA GLN A 57 -5.63 9.26 -11.80
C GLN A 57 -6.23 8.46 -12.95
N LEU A 58 -7.51 8.71 -13.27
CA LEU A 58 -8.24 8.02 -14.33
C LEU A 58 -7.64 8.30 -15.72
N LEU A 59 -7.17 9.53 -15.96
CA LEU A 59 -6.46 9.88 -17.19
C LEU A 59 -5.10 9.18 -17.27
N GLY A 60 -4.35 9.09 -16.16
CA GLY A 60 -3.06 8.42 -16.10
C GLY A 60 -3.17 6.92 -16.34
N ASN A 61 -4.05 6.26 -15.61
CA ASN A 61 -4.36 4.83 -15.78
C ASN A 61 -4.79 4.56 -17.24
N LEU A 62 -5.97 5.04 -17.65
CA LEU A 62 -6.64 4.49 -18.82
C LEU A 62 -5.94 4.83 -20.14
N ASN A 63 -5.18 5.93 -20.15
CA ASN A 63 -4.35 6.29 -21.29
C ASN A 63 -2.97 5.63 -21.25
N GLY A 64 -2.46 5.33 -20.05
CA GLY A 64 -1.22 4.60 -19.84
C GLY A 64 -1.30 3.12 -20.20
N LEU A 65 -2.49 2.51 -20.26
CA LEU A 65 -2.69 1.11 -20.68
C LEU A 65 -2.05 0.80 -22.05
N ALA A 66 -1.96 1.79 -22.93
CA ALA A 66 -1.29 1.65 -24.23
C ALA A 66 0.24 1.55 -24.11
N HIS A 67 0.82 1.74 -22.94
CA HIS A 67 2.26 1.78 -22.65
C HIS A 67 2.66 0.75 -21.59
N GLU A 68 1.69 0.23 -20.83
CA GLU A 68 1.86 -0.83 -19.81
C GLU A 68 2.72 -1.99 -20.34
N ASN A 69 3.78 -2.30 -19.61
CA ASN A 69 4.68 -3.42 -19.80
C ASN A 69 5.39 -3.51 -21.18
N LYS A 70 5.33 -2.45 -22.01
CA LYS A 70 5.94 -2.40 -23.36
C LYS A 70 7.42 -2.03 -23.38
N TYR A 71 7.83 -1.08 -22.55
CA TYR A 71 9.15 -0.46 -22.60
C TYR A 71 10.04 -0.96 -21.45
N TYR A 72 10.59 -2.17 -21.60
CA TYR A 72 11.49 -2.76 -20.60
C TYR A 72 12.95 -2.36 -20.87
N ASP A 73 13.48 -2.79 -22.02
CA ASP A 73 14.88 -2.52 -22.37
C ASP A 73 15.05 -1.05 -22.79
N GLU A 74 14.33 -0.63 -23.81
CA GLU A 74 14.39 0.72 -24.38
C GLU A 74 13.22 1.60 -23.92
N PRO A 75 13.40 2.93 -23.82
CA PRO A 75 12.34 3.86 -23.45
C PRO A 75 11.22 3.91 -24.49
N GLY A 76 10.08 4.43 -24.07
CA GLY A 76 9.06 4.90 -25.01
C GLY A 76 9.52 6.10 -25.84
N SER A 77 8.70 6.45 -26.83
CA SER A 77 8.97 7.53 -27.77
C SER A 77 7.83 8.56 -27.87
N VAL A 78 6.96 8.64 -26.86
CA VAL A 78 5.89 9.64 -26.79
C VAL A 78 6.53 11.02 -26.66
N ARG A 79 6.13 11.96 -27.50
CA ARG A 79 6.64 13.36 -27.49
C ARG A 79 5.55 14.37 -27.22
N GLU A 80 4.38 14.09 -27.76
CA GLU A 80 3.17 14.90 -27.60
C GLU A 80 2.03 13.96 -27.26
N TYR A 81 1.15 14.43 -26.40
CA TYR A 81 0.04 13.65 -25.89
C TYR A 81 -1.09 14.60 -25.48
N THR A 82 -2.33 14.28 -25.87
CA THR A 82 -3.52 15.00 -25.44
C THR A 82 -4.34 14.05 -24.56
N PRO A 83 -4.45 14.32 -23.24
CA PRO A 83 -5.29 13.53 -22.36
C PRO A 83 -6.75 13.52 -22.82
N GLY A 84 -7.43 12.40 -22.61
CA GLY A 84 -8.85 12.26 -22.94
C GLY A 84 -9.46 11.00 -22.35
N LEU A 85 -10.79 11.04 -22.21
CA LEU A 85 -11.66 9.91 -21.90
C LEU A 85 -12.93 10.05 -22.77
N PRO A 86 -12.82 9.94 -24.11
CA PRO A 86 -13.94 10.17 -25.03
C PRO A 86 -15.10 9.20 -24.77
N ASP A 87 -14.77 7.95 -24.44
CA ASP A 87 -15.74 6.95 -24.05
C ASP A 87 -16.09 7.00 -22.56
N GLY A 88 -15.49 7.88 -21.77
CA GLY A 88 -15.54 7.89 -20.31
C GLY A 88 -14.59 6.86 -19.67
N ALA A 89 -14.52 6.90 -18.34
CA ALA A 89 -13.74 5.95 -17.58
C ALA A 89 -14.41 4.56 -17.50
N ARG A 90 -13.63 3.55 -17.11
CA ARG A 90 -14.10 2.19 -16.84
C ARG A 90 -13.29 1.59 -15.71
N THR A 91 -13.82 0.52 -15.11
CA THR A 91 -13.08 -0.27 -14.13
C THR A 91 -11.82 -0.88 -14.76
N ASP A 92 -10.73 -0.73 -14.03
CA ASP A 92 -9.39 -1.20 -14.31
C ASP A 92 -8.68 -1.36 -12.94
N ASP A 93 -7.76 -2.32 -12.78
CA ASP A 93 -7.30 -2.73 -11.44
C ASP A 93 -6.55 -1.65 -10.66
N ASP A 94 -6.05 -0.63 -11.35
CA ASP A 94 -5.43 0.56 -10.77
C ASP A 94 -6.41 1.54 -10.10
N THR A 95 -7.72 1.37 -10.29
CA THR A 95 -8.74 2.30 -9.74
C THR A 95 -9.95 1.58 -9.15
N ASP A 96 -10.28 0.38 -9.65
CA ASP A 96 -11.55 -0.25 -9.32
C ASP A 96 -11.56 -0.97 -7.97
N ILE A 97 -10.39 -1.40 -7.45
CA ILE A 97 -10.26 -1.96 -6.10
C ILE A 97 -10.49 -0.85 -5.08
N GLU A 98 -9.89 0.33 -5.30
CA GLU A 98 -10.13 1.51 -4.48
C GLU A 98 -11.60 1.92 -4.49
N TRP A 99 -12.24 1.90 -5.67
CA TRP A 99 -13.65 2.21 -5.81
C TRP A 99 -14.54 1.28 -4.96
N VAL A 100 -14.27 -0.02 -4.93
CA VAL A 100 -14.97 -0.98 -4.05
C VAL A 100 -14.85 -0.55 -2.58
N TYR A 101 -13.64 -0.16 -2.16
CA TYR A 101 -13.42 0.30 -0.80
C TYR A 101 -14.10 1.63 -0.50
N ILE A 102 -14.03 2.62 -1.38
CA ILE A 102 -14.66 3.93 -1.19
C ILE A 102 -16.18 3.81 -1.09
N VAL A 103 -16.81 2.99 -1.94
CA VAL A 103 -18.26 2.69 -1.84
C VAL A 103 -18.60 2.07 -0.49
N ALA A 104 -17.79 1.11 -0.02
CA ALA A 104 -17.99 0.48 1.28
C ALA A 104 -17.75 1.44 2.45
N MET A 105 -16.68 2.25 2.41
CA MET A 105 -16.38 3.27 3.42
C MET A 105 -17.52 4.28 3.57
N GLN A 106 -18.06 4.75 2.45
CA GLN A 106 -19.20 5.66 2.44
C GLN A 106 -20.42 5.00 3.09
N ARG A 107 -20.75 3.77 2.69
CA ARG A 107 -21.91 3.02 3.20
C ARG A 107 -21.80 2.72 4.69
N GLU A 108 -20.66 2.20 5.12
CA GLU A 108 -20.37 1.80 6.50
C GLU A 108 -19.99 3.00 7.40
N ARG A 109 -19.79 4.19 6.80
CA ARG A 109 -19.42 5.43 7.49
C ARG A 109 -18.13 5.30 8.30
N THR A 110 -17.15 4.55 7.78
CA THR A 110 -15.83 4.36 8.37
C THR A 110 -14.76 4.40 7.28
N ALA A 111 -13.57 4.92 7.60
CA ALA A 111 -12.40 4.86 6.72
C ALA A 111 -11.54 3.61 6.94
N MET A 112 -11.85 2.80 7.95
CA MET A 112 -11.10 1.60 8.32
C MET A 112 -12.05 0.42 8.40
N LEU A 113 -12.05 -0.42 7.35
CA LEU A 113 -12.83 -1.66 7.31
C LEU A 113 -12.10 -2.78 8.02
N ALA A 114 -12.82 -3.60 8.78
CA ALA A 114 -12.28 -4.77 9.43
C ALA A 114 -11.91 -5.86 8.39
N PRO A 115 -10.94 -6.74 8.69
CA PRO A 115 -10.49 -7.75 7.72
C PRO A 115 -11.60 -8.69 7.19
N GLN A 116 -12.58 -9.01 8.02
CA GLN A 116 -13.72 -9.84 7.62
C GLN A 116 -14.58 -9.11 6.57
N GLN A 117 -14.85 -7.82 6.77
CA GLN A 117 -15.57 -6.98 5.82
C GLN A 117 -14.79 -6.87 4.50
N ILE A 118 -13.46 -6.72 4.57
CA ILE A 118 -12.61 -6.71 3.37
C ILE A 118 -12.73 -8.05 2.61
N THR A 119 -12.67 -9.18 3.32
CA THR A 119 -12.82 -10.50 2.70
C THR A 119 -14.19 -10.67 2.04
N GLU A 120 -15.26 -10.19 2.67
CA GLU A 120 -16.61 -10.18 2.10
C GLU A 120 -16.67 -9.33 0.82
N LEU A 121 -16.06 -8.14 0.81
CA LEU A 121 -16.00 -7.30 -0.38
C LEU A 121 -15.23 -7.98 -1.50
N TRP A 122 -14.06 -8.56 -1.22
CA TRP A 122 -13.27 -9.26 -2.23
C TRP A 122 -14.00 -10.46 -2.82
N THR A 123 -14.57 -11.31 -1.97
CA THR A 123 -15.28 -12.51 -2.40
C THR A 123 -16.57 -12.20 -3.16
N LYS A 124 -17.19 -11.04 -2.91
CA LYS A 124 -18.40 -10.59 -3.61
C LYS A 124 -18.08 -9.84 -4.91
N HIS A 125 -17.10 -8.94 -4.90
CA HIS A 125 -16.91 -7.92 -5.94
C HIS A 125 -15.62 -8.06 -6.75
N ILE A 126 -14.60 -8.79 -6.27
CA ILE A 126 -13.25 -8.81 -6.85
C ILE A 126 -12.89 -10.25 -7.26
N ASN A 127 -13.54 -10.73 -8.32
CA ASN A 127 -13.48 -12.15 -8.74
C ASN A 127 -12.90 -12.39 -10.14
N GLN A 128 -12.72 -11.35 -10.94
CA GLN A 128 -12.23 -11.39 -12.33
C GLN A 128 -11.35 -10.17 -12.61
N SER A 129 -10.53 -10.23 -13.67
CA SER A 129 -9.56 -9.16 -14.00
C SER A 129 -8.76 -8.74 -12.78
N ILE A 130 -8.06 -9.73 -12.21
CA ILE A 130 -7.17 -9.60 -11.06
C ILE A 130 -5.86 -10.30 -11.40
N TRP A 131 -4.75 -9.65 -11.08
CA TRP A 131 -3.42 -10.07 -11.51
C TRP A 131 -2.48 -10.21 -10.31
N CYS A 132 -1.32 -10.83 -10.54
CA CYS A 132 -0.19 -10.83 -9.63
C CYS A 132 -0.55 -11.13 -8.15
N SER A 133 -0.20 -10.24 -7.22
CA SER A 133 -0.47 -10.44 -5.80
C SER A 133 -1.97 -10.49 -5.48
N ASN A 134 -2.77 -9.62 -6.10
CA ASN A 134 -4.22 -9.57 -5.90
C ASN A 134 -4.90 -10.89 -6.32
N LEU A 135 -4.43 -11.51 -7.42
CA LEU A 135 -4.89 -12.85 -7.81
C LEU A 135 -4.50 -13.90 -6.75
N TYR A 136 -3.28 -13.83 -6.20
CA TYR A 136 -2.82 -14.75 -5.16
C TYR A 136 -3.66 -14.64 -3.88
N VAL A 137 -3.93 -13.42 -3.41
CA VAL A 137 -4.83 -13.12 -2.29
C VAL A 137 -6.18 -13.77 -2.46
N ARG A 138 -6.78 -13.65 -3.64
CA ARG A 138 -8.09 -14.25 -3.90
C ARG A 138 -8.08 -15.77 -3.72
N ARG A 139 -6.96 -16.44 -4.00
CA ARG A 139 -6.77 -17.89 -3.77
C ARG A 139 -6.51 -18.24 -2.32
N LEU A 140 -5.86 -17.36 -1.55
CA LEU A 140 -5.74 -17.52 -0.10
C LEU A 140 -7.11 -17.39 0.60
N MET A 141 -7.97 -16.50 0.12
CA MET A 141 -9.36 -16.37 0.62
C MET A 141 -10.22 -17.61 0.28
N ASP A 142 -9.97 -18.28 -0.84
CA ASP A 142 -10.66 -19.54 -1.20
C ASP A 142 -10.45 -20.62 -0.13
N ILE A 143 -9.27 -20.66 0.51
CA ILE A 143 -8.97 -21.54 1.65
C ILE A 143 -9.24 -20.90 3.02
N GLY A 144 -9.78 -19.67 3.04
CA GLY A 144 -10.21 -18.98 4.26
C GLY A 144 -9.04 -18.47 5.09
N ILE A 145 -8.04 -17.91 4.43
CA ILE A 145 -7.05 -16.99 5.01
C ILE A 145 -7.55 -15.58 4.69
N ASP A 146 -7.66 -14.75 5.72
CA ASP A 146 -8.21 -13.40 5.65
C ASP A 146 -7.07 -12.38 5.80
N PRO A 147 -7.21 -11.13 5.31
CA PRO A 147 -6.27 -10.05 5.60
C PRO A 147 -6.04 -9.85 7.10
N PRO A 148 -4.90 -9.27 7.52
CA PRO A 148 -3.72 -8.96 6.71
C PRO A 148 -2.88 -10.22 6.38
N LEU A 149 -3.28 -11.43 6.80
CA LEU A 149 -2.49 -12.64 6.55
C LEU A 149 -2.30 -12.93 5.06
N THR A 150 -3.24 -12.51 4.21
CA THR A 150 -3.13 -12.66 2.75
C THR A 150 -2.04 -11.79 2.12
N GLY A 151 -1.65 -10.68 2.76
CA GLY A 151 -0.55 -9.82 2.32
C GLY A 151 0.79 -10.13 2.97
N SER A 152 0.86 -11.03 3.96
CA SER A 152 2.10 -11.33 4.69
C SER A 152 3.22 -11.85 3.78
N LEU A 153 4.45 -11.41 4.07
CA LEU A 153 5.70 -11.88 3.44
C LEU A 153 5.90 -13.40 3.54
N VAL A 154 5.28 -14.05 4.52
CA VAL A 154 5.40 -15.48 4.79
C VAL A 154 4.39 -16.30 3.98
N LEU A 155 3.21 -15.74 3.74
CA LEU A 155 2.08 -16.44 3.14
C LEU A 155 1.81 -16.03 1.69
N ASN A 156 2.39 -14.94 1.21
CA ASN A 156 2.20 -14.49 -0.15
C ASN A 156 3.56 -14.19 -0.80
N PRO A 157 4.00 -14.98 -1.80
CA PRO A 157 5.31 -14.82 -2.42
C PRO A 157 5.45 -13.55 -3.26
N TRP A 158 4.37 -12.80 -3.48
CA TRP A 158 4.38 -11.51 -4.17
C TRP A 158 4.54 -10.32 -3.22
N ALA A 159 4.26 -10.53 -1.94
CA ALA A 159 4.05 -9.45 -0.98
C ALA A 159 5.22 -8.48 -0.89
N ASN A 160 6.45 -8.99 -1.00
CA ASN A 160 7.67 -8.23 -0.78
C ASN A 160 8.15 -7.42 -1.99
N PHE A 161 7.51 -7.53 -3.15
CA PHE A 161 7.94 -6.79 -4.34
C PHE A 161 6.83 -6.18 -5.17
N ASN A 162 5.61 -6.73 -5.12
CA ASN A 162 4.58 -6.33 -6.06
C ASN A 162 4.08 -4.90 -5.78
N ILE A 163 3.90 -4.15 -6.85
CA ILE A 163 3.49 -2.74 -6.85
C ILE A 163 2.04 -2.46 -6.43
N SER A 164 1.26 -3.43 -5.92
CA SER A 164 -0.10 -3.14 -5.40
C SER A 164 -0.10 -2.09 -4.28
N GLY A 165 1.05 -1.87 -3.62
CA GLY A 165 1.24 -0.78 -2.67
C GLY A 165 1.41 0.61 -3.31
N GLN A 166 1.34 0.72 -4.64
CA GLN A 166 1.53 1.94 -5.43
C GLN A 166 0.27 2.34 -6.25
N PHE A 167 -0.59 1.42 -6.76
CA PHE A 167 -1.88 1.76 -7.44
C PHE A 167 -3.16 1.54 -6.63
N VAL A 168 -3.09 0.92 -5.45
CA VAL A 168 -4.26 0.77 -4.59
C VAL A 168 -4.07 1.67 -3.38
N CYS A 169 -3.63 2.92 -3.59
CA CYS A 169 -3.45 3.85 -2.48
C CYS A 169 -3.85 5.31 -2.72
N GLU A 170 -4.01 5.75 -3.96
CA GLU A 170 -4.30 7.12 -4.36
C GLU A 170 -5.55 7.67 -3.68
N SER A 171 -6.66 6.94 -3.73
CA SER A 171 -7.91 7.36 -3.10
C SER A 171 -7.77 7.57 -1.59
N PHE A 172 -6.89 6.81 -0.93
CA PHE A 172 -6.63 6.93 0.51
C PHE A 172 -5.83 8.20 0.85
N GLY A 173 -4.98 8.66 -0.06
CA GLY A 173 -4.37 10.00 -0.01
C GLY A 173 -5.41 11.11 -0.20
N LEU A 174 -6.33 10.95 -1.16
CA LEU A 174 -7.36 11.94 -1.48
C LEU A 174 -8.35 12.19 -0.33
N ILE A 175 -8.64 11.18 0.49
CA ILE A 175 -9.55 11.32 1.65
C ILE A 175 -8.88 11.88 2.92
N ALA A 176 -7.56 12.06 2.94
CA ALA A 176 -6.82 12.53 4.12
C ALA A 176 -6.00 13.81 3.84
N PRO A 177 -6.64 14.90 3.35
CA PRO A 177 -5.94 16.13 2.97
C PRO A 177 -5.12 16.70 4.14
N ALA A 178 -3.88 17.11 3.88
CA ALA A 178 -2.94 17.65 4.86
C ALA A 178 -2.60 16.72 6.05
N MET A 179 -2.98 15.44 5.99
CA MET A 179 -2.83 14.46 7.07
C MET A 179 -2.02 13.23 6.61
N PRO A 180 -0.72 13.37 6.30
CA PRO A 180 0.09 12.29 5.73
C PRO A 180 0.12 11.00 6.55
N GLN A 181 0.17 11.08 7.89
CA GLN A 181 0.15 9.87 8.72
C GLN A 181 -1.22 9.17 8.72
N THR A 182 -2.31 9.92 8.69
CA THR A 182 -3.66 9.34 8.55
C THR A 182 -3.84 8.73 7.18
N ALA A 183 -3.38 9.39 6.12
CA ALA A 183 -3.38 8.83 4.76
C ALA A 183 -2.64 7.48 4.71
N ALA A 184 -1.44 7.43 5.27
CA ALA A 184 -0.62 6.23 5.36
C ALA A 184 -1.31 5.10 6.15
N ARG A 185 -1.87 5.38 7.33
CA ARG A 185 -2.60 4.39 8.14
C ARG A 185 -3.82 3.82 7.42
N ILE A 186 -4.58 4.67 6.73
CA ILE A 186 -5.73 4.21 5.95
C ILE A 186 -5.24 3.36 4.78
N GLY A 187 -4.23 3.81 4.03
CA GLY A 187 -3.66 3.05 2.92
C GLY A 187 -3.18 1.67 3.33
N LEU A 188 -2.37 1.58 4.39
CA LEU A 188 -1.85 0.31 4.91
C LEU A 188 -2.96 -0.68 5.29
N ASN A 189 -4.12 -0.22 5.79
CA ASN A 189 -5.25 -1.11 6.08
C ASN A 189 -5.74 -1.89 4.86
N TYR A 190 -5.60 -1.31 3.66
CA TYR A 190 -6.08 -1.89 2.42
C TYR A 190 -4.97 -2.51 1.58
N THR A 191 -3.72 -2.05 1.70
CA THR A 191 -2.60 -2.64 0.95
C THR A 191 -2.03 -3.88 1.65
N HIS A 192 -2.11 -3.98 2.98
CA HIS A 192 -1.83 -5.23 3.73
C HIS A 192 -2.72 -6.42 3.36
N VAL A 193 -3.72 -6.19 2.52
CA VAL A 193 -4.52 -7.25 1.90
C VAL A 193 -3.68 -8.08 0.94
N SER A 194 -2.78 -7.44 0.18
CA SER A 194 -2.02 -8.11 -0.88
C SER A 194 -0.51 -7.97 -0.77
N ILE A 195 0.01 -6.99 -0.04
CA ILE A 195 1.46 -6.75 0.05
C ILE A 195 1.90 -6.43 1.47
N ASP A 196 3.21 -6.42 1.69
CA ASP A 196 3.86 -6.05 2.95
C ASP A 196 5.34 -5.72 2.69
N GLY A 197 6.09 -5.22 3.68
CA GLY A 197 7.49 -4.86 3.54
C GLY A 197 7.67 -3.63 2.63
N GLU A 198 8.53 -3.71 1.62
CA GLU A 198 8.89 -2.57 0.77
C GLU A 198 7.67 -1.97 0.03
N PRO A 199 6.77 -2.73 -0.62
CA PRO A 199 5.54 -2.16 -1.17
C PRO A 199 4.61 -1.50 -0.14
N ALA A 200 4.63 -1.91 1.13
CA ALA A 200 3.86 -1.19 2.17
C ALA A 200 4.49 0.18 2.46
N GLN A 201 5.81 0.30 2.34
CA GLN A 201 6.51 1.58 2.40
C GLN A 201 6.16 2.49 1.20
N THR A 202 5.96 1.94 -0.01
CA THR A 202 5.45 2.76 -1.14
C THR A 202 4.04 3.29 -0.88
N THR A 203 3.19 2.52 -0.18
CA THR A 203 1.86 3.01 0.23
C THR A 203 1.99 4.23 1.14
N GLN A 204 2.88 4.18 2.13
CA GLN A 204 3.12 5.32 3.04
C GLN A 204 3.68 6.53 2.29
N LEU A 205 4.59 6.31 1.33
CA LEU A 205 5.17 7.34 0.47
C LEU A 205 4.07 8.08 -0.31
N PHE A 206 3.33 7.38 -1.15
CA PHE A 206 2.43 8.02 -2.13
C PHE A 206 1.17 8.59 -1.49
N THR A 207 0.59 7.91 -0.49
CA THR A 207 -0.55 8.47 0.26
C THR A 207 -0.18 9.76 0.97
N ALA A 208 1.03 9.85 1.55
CA ALA A 208 1.53 11.05 2.19
C ALA A 208 1.79 12.18 1.17
N MET A 209 2.38 11.85 0.01
CA MET A 209 2.59 12.82 -1.07
C MET A 209 1.27 13.44 -1.54
N ILE A 210 0.26 12.60 -1.80
CA ILE A 210 -1.07 13.04 -2.25
C ILE A 210 -1.74 13.89 -1.17
N ALA A 211 -1.67 13.48 0.11
CA ALA A 211 -2.21 14.26 1.22
C ALA A 211 -1.55 15.65 1.32
N MET A 212 -0.24 15.75 1.05
CA MET A 212 0.50 17.02 1.14
C MET A 212 0.30 17.93 -0.07
N ALA A 213 -0.03 17.40 -1.25
CA ALA A 213 -0.38 18.18 -2.44
C ALA A 213 -1.62 19.09 -2.24
N PHE A 214 -2.40 18.87 -1.18
CA PHE A 214 -3.50 19.77 -0.80
C PHE A 214 -3.02 21.13 -0.27
N VAL A 215 -1.80 21.20 0.29
CA VAL A 215 -1.28 22.37 1.02
C VAL A 215 0.02 22.94 0.45
N THR A 216 0.63 22.28 -0.53
CA THR A 216 1.79 22.78 -1.27
C THR A 216 1.72 22.32 -2.73
N ASP A 217 2.34 23.07 -3.65
CA ASP A 217 2.54 22.74 -5.06
C ASP A 217 4.01 22.49 -5.42
N ASP A 218 4.92 22.66 -4.45
CA ASP A 218 6.35 22.37 -4.60
C ASP A 218 6.61 20.85 -4.58
N ILE A 219 7.04 20.31 -5.72
CA ILE A 219 7.25 18.86 -5.92
C ILE A 219 8.31 18.31 -4.97
N ASP A 220 9.40 19.04 -4.73
CA ASP A 220 10.45 18.61 -3.81
C ASP A 220 9.94 18.52 -2.36
N THR A 221 9.14 19.48 -1.89
CA THR A 221 8.49 19.44 -0.58
C THR A 221 7.52 18.27 -0.44
N ILE A 222 6.78 17.96 -1.51
CA ILE A 222 5.87 16.80 -1.55
C ILE A 222 6.68 15.50 -1.44
N LEU A 223 7.77 15.37 -2.20
CA LEU A 223 8.67 14.22 -2.14
C LEU A 223 9.31 14.09 -0.76
N ASP A 224 9.80 15.18 -0.16
CA ASP A 224 10.40 15.18 1.18
C ASP A 224 9.40 14.71 2.24
N ALA A 225 8.13 15.13 2.13
CA ALA A 225 7.07 14.65 3.01
C ALA A 225 6.79 13.15 2.83
N GLY A 226 6.77 12.68 1.58
CA GLY A 226 6.63 11.26 1.28
C GLY A 226 7.78 10.42 1.87
N VAL A 227 9.02 10.83 1.62
CA VAL A 227 10.23 10.15 2.13
C VAL A 227 10.24 10.11 3.65
N ALA A 228 9.79 11.17 4.32
CA ALA A 228 9.67 11.18 5.79
C ALA A 228 8.67 10.16 6.35
N CYS A 229 7.75 9.64 5.52
CA CYS A 229 6.82 8.56 5.88
C CYS A 229 7.36 7.15 5.59
N VAL A 230 8.48 7.03 4.91
CA VAL A 230 9.14 5.76 4.62
C VAL A 230 10.12 5.42 5.74
N ASP A 231 10.21 4.14 6.09
CA ASP A 231 11.22 3.66 7.03
C ASP A 231 12.64 3.98 6.50
N PRO A 232 13.55 4.58 7.30
CA PRO A 232 14.91 4.90 6.86
C PRO A 232 15.71 3.72 6.31
N ASP A 233 15.40 2.49 6.73
CA ASP A 233 16.07 1.26 6.28
C ASP A 233 15.49 0.69 4.97
N SER A 234 14.39 1.28 4.46
CA SER A 234 13.75 0.87 3.19
C SER A 234 14.62 1.15 1.97
N ALA A 235 14.62 0.21 1.02
CA ALA A 235 15.26 0.36 -0.29
C ALA A 235 14.67 1.51 -1.13
N ILE A 236 13.48 2.00 -0.79
CA ILE A 236 12.87 3.17 -1.46
C ILE A 236 13.69 4.45 -1.23
N VAL A 237 14.27 4.62 -0.03
CA VAL A 237 15.05 5.82 0.32
C VAL A 237 16.20 6.07 -0.67
N PRO A 238 17.12 5.10 -0.92
CA PRO A 238 18.16 5.29 -1.92
C PRO A 238 17.61 5.41 -3.35
N ILE A 239 16.50 4.74 -3.71
CA ILE A 239 15.87 4.89 -5.03
C ILE A 239 15.49 6.35 -5.30
N ILE A 240 14.76 6.97 -4.36
CA ILE A 240 14.34 8.37 -4.49
C ILE A 240 15.55 9.30 -4.51
N SER A 241 16.54 9.04 -3.65
CA SER A 241 17.78 9.83 -3.61
C SER A 241 18.54 9.78 -4.94
N ASP A 242 18.64 8.60 -5.56
CA ASP A 242 19.32 8.44 -6.84
C ASP A 242 18.56 9.11 -7.98
N VAL A 243 17.24 8.96 -8.03
CA VAL A 243 16.41 9.61 -9.06
C VAL A 243 16.50 11.13 -8.96
N ARG A 244 16.42 11.72 -7.76
CA ARG A 244 16.59 13.18 -7.55
C ARG A 244 17.98 13.65 -7.96
N ARG A 245 19.02 12.87 -7.62
CA ARG A 245 20.40 13.17 -8.01
C ARG A 245 20.58 13.11 -9.53
N TRP A 246 20.11 12.06 -10.19
CA TRP A 246 20.20 11.91 -11.65
C TRP A 246 19.38 12.96 -12.39
N HIS A 247 18.20 13.33 -11.88
CA HIS A 247 17.45 14.47 -12.40
C HIS A 247 18.27 15.77 -12.33
N LYS A 248 18.95 16.05 -11.22
CA LYS A 248 19.81 17.23 -11.08
C LYS A 248 21.05 17.18 -11.99
N GLU A 249 21.64 16.01 -12.19
CA GLU A 249 22.78 15.79 -13.10
C GLU A 249 22.36 15.88 -14.58
N HIS A 250 21.10 15.53 -14.88
CA HIS A 250 20.55 15.41 -16.23
C HIS A 250 19.15 16.06 -16.35
N PRO A 251 19.01 17.39 -16.13
CA PRO A 251 17.71 18.05 -16.02
C PRO A 251 16.87 18.00 -17.30
N ASP A 252 17.52 17.96 -18.47
CA ASP A 252 16.85 17.90 -19.78
C ASP A 252 16.95 16.52 -20.46
N ASP A 253 17.54 15.53 -19.79
CA ASP A 253 17.80 14.20 -20.35
C ASP A 253 17.28 13.06 -19.45
N TRP A 254 15.95 12.96 -19.43
CA TRP A 254 15.25 11.89 -18.72
C TRP A 254 15.62 10.49 -19.23
N ARG A 255 16.10 10.35 -20.48
CA ARG A 255 16.51 9.04 -21.03
C ARG A 255 17.74 8.51 -20.33
N THR A 256 18.69 9.38 -20.00
CA THR A 256 19.84 8.99 -19.18
C THR A 256 19.40 8.55 -17.78
N THR A 257 18.51 9.29 -17.13
CA THR A 257 17.95 8.87 -15.81
C THR A 257 17.22 7.54 -15.89
N ARG A 258 16.36 7.32 -16.88
CA ARG A 258 15.67 6.02 -17.08
C ARG A 258 16.68 4.89 -17.27
N ARG A 259 17.72 5.08 -18.08
CA ARG A 259 18.76 4.07 -18.30
C ARG A 259 19.48 3.74 -16.99
N LEU A 260 19.84 4.75 -16.20
CA LEU A 260 20.48 4.57 -14.89
C LEU A 260 19.58 3.83 -13.90
N VAL A 261 18.27 4.14 -13.87
CA VAL A 261 17.26 3.40 -13.09
C VAL A 261 17.24 1.93 -13.51
N ARG A 262 17.10 1.65 -14.81
CA ARG A 262 17.08 0.28 -15.35
C ARG A 262 18.35 -0.47 -14.96
N ASP A 263 19.51 0.11 -15.23
CA ASP A 263 20.82 -0.54 -15.05
C ASP A 263 21.09 -0.84 -13.56
N LYS A 264 20.62 0.03 -12.64
CA LYS A 264 20.83 -0.14 -11.20
C LYS A 264 19.80 -1.04 -10.52
N TYR A 265 18.53 -0.96 -10.92
CA TYR A 265 17.40 -1.56 -10.18
C TYR A 265 16.73 -2.74 -10.91
N THR A 266 17.27 -3.18 -12.04
CA THR A 266 16.95 -4.52 -12.59
C THR A 266 17.72 -5.59 -11.80
N LEU A 267 17.19 -5.96 -10.63
CA LEU A 267 17.92 -6.74 -9.63
C LEU A 267 17.75 -8.27 -9.76
N TYR A 268 16.82 -8.73 -10.58
CA TYR A 268 16.45 -10.16 -10.64
C TYR A 268 16.43 -10.68 -12.06
N GLU A 269 16.68 -11.98 -12.24
CA GLU A 269 16.57 -12.62 -13.56
C GLU A 269 15.12 -12.64 -14.08
N SER A 270 14.15 -12.64 -13.17
CA SER A 270 12.73 -12.64 -13.51
C SER A 270 12.29 -11.27 -14.03
N ARG A 271 12.07 -11.18 -15.35
CA ARG A 271 11.49 -9.99 -16.00
C ARG A 271 10.15 -9.58 -15.39
N THR A 272 9.24 -10.54 -15.11
CA THR A 272 7.95 -10.26 -14.47
C THR A 272 8.12 -9.61 -13.10
N ARG A 273 9.06 -10.11 -12.30
CA ARG A 273 9.34 -9.54 -10.98
C ARG A 273 9.84 -8.09 -11.10
N ASN A 274 10.72 -7.81 -12.06
CA ASN A 274 11.23 -6.44 -12.25
C ASN A 274 10.16 -5.51 -12.81
N GLN A 275 9.38 -5.96 -13.80
CA GLN A 275 8.30 -5.16 -14.42
C GLN A 275 7.22 -4.73 -13.43
N ASN A 276 6.86 -5.62 -12.51
CA ASN A 276 5.87 -5.37 -11.47
C ASN A 276 6.51 -5.14 -10.09
N GLY A 277 7.79 -4.76 -10.07
CA GLY A 277 8.59 -4.56 -8.87
C GLY A 277 8.55 -3.10 -8.43
N TYR A 278 8.41 -2.87 -7.13
CA TYR A 278 8.38 -1.50 -6.58
C TYR A 278 9.60 -0.68 -6.98
N GLU A 279 10.78 -1.29 -7.21
CA GLU A 279 11.99 -0.51 -7.46
C GLU A 279 11.92 0.32 -8.74
N LEU A 280 11.55 -0.33 -9.86
CA LEU A 280 11.50 0.32 -11.17
C LEU A 280 10.28 1.22 -11.28
N CYS A 281 9.14 0.80 -10.74
CA CYS A 281 7.90 1.59 -10.80
C CYS A 281 7.97 2.82 -9.88
N THR A 282 8.47 2.71 -8.64
CA THR A 282 8.64 3.88 -7.76
C THR A 282 9.64 4.87 -8.36
N ALA A 283 10.75 4.38 -8.93
CA ALA A 283 11.72 5.23 -9.61
C ALA A 283 11.11 5.97 -10.82
N ALA A 284 10.32 5.26 -11.63
CA ALA A 284 9.64 5.82 -12.80
C ALA A 284 8.62 6.89 -12.40
N THR A 285 7.79 6.65 -11.38
CA THR A 285 6.81 7.61 -10.86
C THR A 285 7.48 8.88 -10.35
N VAL A 286 8.52 8.75 -9.53
CA VAL A 286 9.26 9.89 -8.98
C VAL A 286 9.97 10.68 -10.08
N ALA A 287 10.62 9.99 -11.03
CA ALA A 287 11.26 10.66 -12.16
C ALA A 287 10.24 11.42 -13.01
N SER A 288 9.06 10.83 -13.25
CA SER A 288 7.99 11.45 -14.03
C SER A 288 7.46 12.72 -13.37
N LEU A 289 7.36 12.76 -12.04
CA LEU A 289 7.01 13.96 -11.29
C LEU A 289 8.07 15.06 -11.41
N LEU A 290 9.35 14.70 -11.31
CA LEU A 290 10.47 15.64 -11.38
C LEU A 290 10.59 16.27 -12.78
N TYR A 291 10.67 15.43 -13.82
CA TYR A 291 10.74 15.91 -15.21
C TYR A 291 9.43 16.54 -15.69
N GLY A 292 8.31 16.22 -15.04
CA GLY A 292 7.03 16.85 -15.30
C GLY A 292 6.93 18.27 -14.72
N ASP A 293 7.70 18.60 -13.67
CA ASP A 293 7.76 19.92 -13.02
C ASP A 293 6.38 20.54 -12.75
N GLY A 294 5.45 19.72 -12.25
CA GLY A 294 4.07 20.14 -11.98
C GLY A 294 3.21 20.39 -13.22
N ASP A 295 3.67 20.07 -14.44
CA ASP A 295 2.85 19.99 -15.65
C ASP A 295 2.25 18.58 -15.80
N LEU A 296 0.92 18.50 -15.90
CA LEU A 296 0.21 17.22 -15.95
C LEU A 296 0.52 16.43 -17.22
N VAL A 297 0.63 17.09 -18.36
CA VAL A 297 0.86 16.41 -19.65
C VAL A 297 2.31 15.90 -19.72
N GLN A 298 3.28 16.71 -19.30
CA GLN A 298 4.68 16.28 -19.24
C GLN A 298 4.90 15.15 -18.24
N THR A 299 4.22 15.19 -17.09
CA THR A 299 4.24 14.09 -16.11
C THR A 299 3.75 12.77 -16.73
N LEU A 300 2.61 12.81 -17.46
CA LEU A 300 2.07 11.64 -18.16
C LEU A 300 3.01 11.12 -19.26
N ILE A 301 3.55 12.03 -20.09
CA ILE A 301 4.54 11.67 -21.13
C ILE A 301 5.77 11.02 -20.50
N GLY A 302 6.24 11.52 -19.36
CA GLY A 302 7.32 10.92 -18.58
C GLY A 302 7.00 9.48 -18.20
N ALA A 303 5.86 9.26 -17.54
CA ALA A 303 5.46 7.93 -17.08
C ALA A 303 5.33 6.92 -18.22
N PHE A 304 4.68 7.31 -19.33
CA PHE A 304 4.53 6.47 -20.52
C PHE A 304 5.87 6.07 -21.14
N ASN A 305 6.85 6.96 -21.07
CA ASN A 305 8.16 6.76 -21.68
C ASN A 305 9.16 6.03 -20.79
N PHE A 306 9.08 6.20 -19.47
CA PHE A 306 9.85 5.39 -18.53
C PHE A 306 9.48 3.91 -18.68
N GLY A 307 8.19 3.61 -18.84
CA GLY A 307 7.73 2.26 -19.12
C GLY A 307 7.46 1.45 -17.86
N TRP A 308 7.81 0.15 -17.92
CA TRP A 308 7.37 -0.85 -16.94
C TRP A 308 5.85 -0.78 -16.76
N ASP A 309 5.35 -0.66 -15.55
CA ASP A 309 3.91 -0.50 -15.30
C ASP A 309 3.47 0.96 -15.50
N ALA A 310 3.42 1.37 -16.76
CA ALA A 310 3.36 2.78 -17.16
C ALA A 310 2.02 3.46 -16.83
N ASP A 311 0.91 2.74 -16.88
CA ASP A 311 -0.41 3.13 -16.41
C ASP A 311 -0.44 3.39 -14.91
N ASN A 312 0.11 2.48 -14.10
CA ASN A 312 0.31 2.69 -12.67
C ASN A 312 1.12 3.94 -12.38
N ASN A 313 2.31 4.00 -12.98
CA ASN A 313 3.24 5.11 -12.75
C ASN A 313 2.58 6.45 -13.13
N ALA A 314 1.82 6.45 -14.22
CA ALA A 314 1.06 7.61 -14.67
C ALA A 314 -0.09 7.95 -13.72
N ALA A 315 -0.88 6.97 -13.26
CA ALA A 315 -2.00 7.17 -12.34
C ALA A 315 -1.55 7.83 -11.03
N THR A 316 -0.51 7.28 -10.39
CA THR A 316 -0.01 7.79 -9.11
C THR A 316 0.60 9.18 -9.27
N ALA A 317 1.47 9.39 -10.27
CA ALA A 317 2.10 10.70 -10.51
C ALA A 317 1.07 11.77 -10.90
N ALA A 318 0.13 11.42 -11.78
CA ALA A 318 -0.94 12.32 -12.21
C ALA A 318 -1.86 12.68 -11.06
N THR A 319 -2.12 11.78 -10.10
CA THR A 319 -2.94 12.10 -8.92
C THR A 319 -2.35 13.25 -8.11
N VAL A 320 -1.04 13.23 -7.84
CA VAL A 320 -0.34 14.32 -7.13
C VAL A 320 -0.51 15.65 -7.87
N VAL A 321 -0.22 15.67 -9.17
CA VAL A 321 -0.34 16.89 -10.00
C VAL A 321 -1.80 17.33 -10.16
N GLY A 322 -2.73 16.39 -10.24
CA GLY A 322 -4.17 16.63 -10.31
C GLY A 322 -4.72 17.30 -9.05
N VAL A 323 -4.24 16.90 -7.87
CA VAL A 323 -4.55 17.58 -6.61
C VAL A 323 -3.98 19.00 -6.61
N ILE A 324 -2.77 19.22 -7.14
CA ILE A 324 -2.17 20.56 -7.24
C ILE A 324 -3.03 21.46 -8.15
N LYS A 325 -3.35 21.02 -9.37
CA LYS A 325 -4.04 21.80 -10.40
C LYS A 325 -5.55 21.96 -10.15
N GLY A 326 -6.19 20.94 -9.62
CA GLY A 326 -7.65 20.87 -9.43
C GLY A 326 -8.43 20.55 -10.72
N HIS A 327 -9.65 20.07 -10.53
CA HIS A 327 -10.55 19.63 -11.59
C HIS A 327 -10.88 20.75 -12.58
N ARG A 328 -11.16 21.97 -12.10
CA ARG A 328 -11.45 23.13 -12.96
C ARG A 328 -10.32 23.43 -13.94
N TRP A 329 -9.06 23.28 -13.51
CA TRP A 329 -7.93 23.48 -14.42
C TRP A 329 -7.91 22.42 -15.52
N ILE A 330 -8.14 21.14 -15.17
CA ILE A 330 -8.20 20.03 -16.14
C ILE A 330 -9.33 20.27 -17.15
N ARG A 331 -10.53 20.66 -16.69
CA ARG A 331 -11.69 20.93 -17.56
C ARG A 331 -11.45 22.10 -18.52
N ARG A 332 -10.69 23.12 -18.12
CA ARG A 332 -10.36 24.27 -18.98
C ARG A 332 -9.41 23.92 -20.13
N GLN A 333 -8.72 22.79 -20.09
CA GLN A 333 -7.86 22.35 -21.19
C GLN A 333 -8.66 21.98 -22.45
N GLY A 334 -9.97 21.77 -22.33
CA GLY A 334 -10.84 21.41 -23.46
C GLY A 334 -10.71 19.96 -23.91
N TRP A 335 -10.07 19.11 -23.10
CA TRP A 335 -9.96 17.68 -23.35
C TRP A 335 -11.32 17.00 -23.39
N GLU A 336 -11.48 16.06 -24.32
CA GLU A 336 -12.71 15.28 -24.46
C GLU A 336 -12.81 14.27 -23.31
N ILE A 337 -13.64 14.59 -22.31
CA ILE A 337 -13.82 13.78 -21.11
C ILE A 337 -15.31 13.64 -20.84
N LYS A 338 -15.81 12.42 -21.04
CA LYS A 338 -17.19 12.04 -20.75
C LYS A 338 -17.33 11.60 -19.29
N ASP A 339 -18.32 12.15 -18.59
CA ASP A 339 -18.58 11.84 -17.18
C ASP A 339 -19.30 10.49 -17.02
N VAL A 340 -18.57 9.41 -17.21
CA VAL A 340 -19.03 8.03 -17.10
C VAL A 340 -17.93 7.21 -16.43
N TYR A 341 -18.30 6.30 -15.53
CA TYR A 341 -17.41 5.29 -14.97
C TYR A 341 -18.07 3.91 -15.16
N ARG A 342 -17.73 3.22 -16.26
CA ARG A 342 -18.35 1.93 -16.58
C ARG A 342 -17.80 0.81 -15.71
N ASN A 343 -18.68 0.11 -15.02
CA ASN A 343 -18.34 -1.15 -14.39
C ASN A 343 -18.26 -2.27 -15.44
N THR A 344 -17.07 -2.84 -15.63
CA THR A 344 -16.83 -3.97 -16.54
C THR A 344 -16.27 -5.19 -15.83
N THR A 345 -15.69 -5.03 -14.63
CA THR A 345 -14.93 -6.08 -13.94
C THR A 345 -15.39 -6.37 -12.51
N ARG A 346 -16.26 -5.57 -11.89
CA ARG A 346 -16.62 -5.68 -10.46
C ARG A 346 -18.09 -6.08 -10.27
N PRO A 347 -18.45 -7.38 -10.25
CA PRO A 347 -19.83 -7.82 -10.11
C PRO A 347 -20.50 -7.27 -8.84
N SER A 348 -21.81 -7.02 -8.91
CA SER A 348 -22.62 -6.48 -7.80
C SER A 348 -22.17 -5.11 -7.26
N MET A 349 -21.36 -4.38 -8.04
CA MET A 349 -21.07 -2.96 -7.83
C MET A 349 -22.00 -2.09 -8.71
N PRO A 350 -22.15 -0.78 -8.45
CA PRO A 350 -23.01 0.10 -9.25
C PRO A 350 -22.72 0.02 -10.76
N GLU A 351 -23.76 0.00 -11.59
CA GLU A 351 -23.65 -0.07 -13.07
C GLU A 351 -23.77 1.31 -13.73
N ASP A 352 -24.25 2.31 -12.99
CA ASP A 352 -24.55 3.67 -13.42
C ASP A 352 -23.62 4.72 -12.79
N GLU A 353 -22.44 4.32 -12.34
CA GLU A 353 -21.46 5.23 -11.74
C GLU A 353 -20.91 6.25 -12.75
N THR A 354 -20.59 7.44 -12.25
CA THR A 354 -19.93 8.50 -13.02
C THR A 354 -18.61 8.90 -12.36
N ILE A 355 -17.75 9.62 -13.09
CA ILE A 355 -16.50 10.15 -12.51
C ILE A 355 -16.86 11.17 -11.41
N THR A 356 -17.90 11.98 -11.65
CA THR A 356 -18.46 12.90 -10.66
C THR A 356 -18.97 12.17 -9.42
N GLY A 357 -19.74 11.08 -9.61
CA GLY A 357 -20.30 10.27 -8.54
C GLY A 357 -19.22 9.61 -7.69
N PHE A 358 -18.20 9.02 -8.32
CA PHE A 358 -17.05 8.49 -7.59
C PHE A 358 -16.34 9.61 -6.79
N GLY A 359 -16.12 10.78 -7.40
CA GLY A 359 -15.59 11.96 -6.70
C GLY A 359 -16.42 12.40 -5.50
N ASP A 360 -17.76 12.37 -5.59
CA ASP A 360 -18.66 12.70 -4.48
C ASP A 360 -18.48 11.78 -3.29
N ARG A 361 -18.28 10.47 -3.54
CA ARG A 361 -18.02 9.50 -2.47
C ARG A 361 -16.70 9.80 -1.76
N ILE A 362 -15.65 10.10 -2.51
CA ILE A 362 -14.34 10.46 -1.96
C ILE A 362 -14.48 11.74 -1.10
N ILE A 363 -15.20 12.76 -1.59
CA ILE A 363 -15.46 14.00 -0.83
C ILE A 363 -16.20 13.71 0.47
N GLU A 364 -17.23 12.87 0.44
CA GLU A 364 -17.99 12.51 1.65
C GLU A 364 -17.10 11.80 2.68
N VAL A 365 -16.33 10.80 2.24
CA VAL A 365 -15.40 10.06 3.09
C VAL A 365 -14.33 11.01 3.65
N ALA A 366 -13.77 11.90 2.83
CA ALA A 366 -12.79 12.89 3.25
C ALA A 366 -13.34 13.79 4.36
N GLY A 367 -14.58 14.26 4.25
CA GLY A 367 -15.24 15.06 5.28
C GLY A 367 -15.35 14.34 6.64
N ARG A 368 -15.55 13.02 6.62
CA ARG A 368 -15.55 12.18 7.84
C ARG A 368 -14.15 12.04 8.39
N VAL A 369 -13.17 11.67 7.56
CA VAL A 369 -11.77 11.54 7.97
C VAL A 369 -11.26 12.84 8.61
N ILE A 370 -11.57 14.00 8.03
CA ILE A 370 -11.25 15.31 8.63
C ILE A 370 -11.85 15.44 10.02
N THR A 371 -13.13 15.09 10.19
CA THR A 371 -13.85 15.21 11.46
C THR A 371 -13.30 14.24 12.52
N ASP A 372 -13.09 12.97 12.15
CA ASP A 372 -12.59 11.92 13.02
C ASP A 372 -11.16 12.21 13.51
N ASN A 373 -10.40 13.03 12.78
CA ASN A 373 -9.05 13.45 13.13
C ASN A 373 -8.98 14.84 13.81
N GLY A 374 -10.12 15.32 14.33
CA GLY A 374 -10.20 16.55 15.13
C GLY A 374 -10.35 17.84 14.33
N GLY A 375 -10.58 17.73 13.01
CA GLY A 375 -11.03 18.83 12.17
C GLY A 375 -12.55 19.01 12.20
N GLY A 376 -13.10 19.76 11.24
CA GLY A 376 -14.54 19.91 11.09
C GLY A 376 -14.94 20.92 10.03
N LYS A 377 -16.25 21.06 9.83
CA LYS A 377 -16.83 22.07 8.94
C LYS A 377 -17.13 23.36 9.71
N VAL A 378 -16.85 24.50 9.10
CA VAL A 378 -17.14 25.84 9.62
C VAL A 378 -17.93 26.60 8.56
N LEU A 379 -19.03 27.23 8.96
CA LEU A 379 -19.83 28.11 8.09
C LEU A 379 -19.45 29.57 8.35
N ARG A 380 -19.09 30.31 7.30
CA ARG A 380 -18.84 31.77 7.36
C ARG A 380 -19.42 32.42 6.10
N ASP A 381 -20.22 33.47 6.28
CA ASP A 381 -20.82 34.22 5.17
C ASP A 381 -21.49 33.31 4.12
N GLU A 382 -22.28 32.34 4.59
CA GLU A 382 -22.96 31.32 3.78
C GLU A 382 -22.04 30.36 3.00
N LYS A 383 -20.72 30.43 3.21
CA LYS A 383 -19.71 29.55 2.61
C LYS A 383 -19.22 28.51 3.60
N THR A 384 -19.10 27.28 3.14
CA THR A 384 -18.57 26.16 3.94
C THR A 384 -17.06 26.09 3.80
N PHE A 385 -16.37 25.95 4.93
CA PHE A 385 -14.93 25.71 5.03
C PHE A 385 -14.68 24.43 5.83
N TYR A 386 -13.58 23.76 5.52
CA TYR A 386 -13.02 22.70 6.34
C TYR A 386 -11.85 23.25 7.14
N ARG A 387 -11.90 23.08 8.46
CA ARG A 387 -10.77 23.24 9.35
C ARG A 387 -10.10 21.87 9.48
N ILE A 388 -8.95 21.71 8.85
CA ILE A 388 -8.25 20.44 8.70
C ILE A 388 -7.02 20.46 9.59
N ARG A 389 -6.86 19.45 10.45
CA ARG A 389 -5.67 19.31 11.28
C ARG A 389 -4.49 18.95 10.39
N VAL A 390 -3.42 19.72 10.45
CA VAL A 390 -2.20 19.40 9.70
C VAL A 390 -1.39 18.38 10.48
N GLN A 391 -0.89 17.35 9.82
CA GLN A 391 -0.01 16.36 10.45
C GLN A 391 1.42 16.50 9.92
N LYS A 392 2.39 16.35 10.81
CA LYS A 392 3.79 16.19 10.44
C LYS A 392 3.95 14.91 9.60
N PRO A 393 4.60 14.95 8.44
CA PRO A 393 5.02 13.74 7.74
C PRO A 393 5.90 12.86 8.65
N GLY A 394 5.65 11.55 8.66
CA GLY A 394 6.32 10.63 9.55
C GLY A 394 5.88 9.20 9.31
N ASN A 395 6.82 8.26 9.44
CA ASN A 395 6.56 6.84 9.30
C ASN A 395 5.57 6.36 10.38
N VAL A 396 4.54 5.61 9.96
CA VAL A 396 3.53 5.05 10.86
C VAL A 396 3.70 3.55 11.07
N GLU A 397 4.34 2.88 10.12
CA GLU A 397 4.70 1.47 10.19
C GLU A 397 6.12 1.24 9.66
N ARG A 398 6.98 0.70 10.52
CA ARG A 398 8.36 0.35 10.18
C ARG A 398 8.43 -0.74 9.10
N LEU A 399 9.58 -0.87 8.45
CA LEU A 399 9.80 -1.95 7.49
C LEU A 399 9.63 -3.31 8.17
N ALA A 400 8.80 -4.17 7.56
CA ALA A 400 8.50 -5.49 8.07
C ALA A 400 9.59 -6.50 7.70
N GLU A 401 10.04 -7.27 8.68
CA GLU A 401 11.04 -8.32 8.49
C GLU A 401 10.40 -9.72 8.51
N VAL A 402 10.81 -10.57 7.56
CA VAL A 402 10.26 -11.94 7.41
C VAL A 402 10.43 -12.76 8.69
N ASP A 403 11.57 -12.66 9.35
CA ASP A 403 11.87 -13.44 10.55
C ASP A 403 10.99 -13.04 11.74
N GLU A 404 10.65 -11.76 11.86
CA GLU A 404 9.73 -11.26 12.88
C GLU A 404 8.30 -11.72 12.62
N GLN A 405 7.85 -11.68 11.36
CA GLN A 405 6.55 -12.23 10.97
C GLN A 405 6.48 -13.73 11.25
N LEU A 406 7.54 -14.49 10.93
CA LEU A 406 7.62 -15.91 11.27
C LEU A 406 7.55 -16.13 12.79
N ALA A 407 8.27 -15.34 13.58
CA ALA A 407 8.27 -15.44 15.04
C ALA A 407 6.88 -15.19 15.64
N TRP A 408 6.12 -14.26 15.06
CA TRP A 408 4.74 -13.97 15.47
C TRP A 408 3.72 -15.01 14.97
N LEU A 409 3.78 -15.39 13.69
CA LEU A 409 2.82 -16.30 13.05
C LEU A 409 2.95 -17.74 13.53
N LYS A 410 4.18 -18.24 13.73
CA LYS A 410 4.41 -19.65 14.12
C LYS A 410 3.65 -20.04 15.40
N PRO A 411 3.72 -19.32 16.53
CA PRO A 411 2.93 -19.67 17.71
C PRO A 411 1.43 -19.40 17.48
N GLY A 412 1.07 -18.28 16.85
CA GLY A 412 -0.33 -17.88 16.64
C GLY A 412 -1.14 -18.84 15.75
N MET A 413 -0.49 -19.50 14.79
CA MET A 413 -1.17 -20.38 13.83
C MET A 413 -1.17 -21.87 14.24
N ARG A 414 -0.45 -22.28 15.30
CA ARG A 414 -0.39 -23.69 15.73
C ARG A 414 -1.76 -24.28 16.04
N SER A 415 -2.60 -23.55 16.77
CA SER A 415 -3.95 -24.00 17.13
C SER A 415 -4.82 -24.15 15.89
N ARG A 416 -4.76 -23.19 14.96
CA ARG A 416 -5.49 -23.18 13.69
C ARG A 416 -5.07 -24.34 12.78
N ILE A 417 -3.77 -24.61 12.66
CA ILE A 417 -3.23 -25.76 11.91
C ILE A 417 -3.71 -27.06 12.57
N LYS A 418 -3.58 -27.19 13.89
CA LYS A 418 -4.03 -28.39 14.61
C LYS A 418 -5.52 -28.65 14.42
N ALA A 419 -6.35 -27.62 14.49
CA ALA A 419 -7.79 -27.72 14.26
C ALA A 419 -8.09 -28.20 12.83
N GLY A 420 -7.44 -27.61 11.81
CA GLY A 420 -7.63 -28.02 10.42
C GLY A 420 -7.08 -29.41 10.07
N LEU A 421 -6.22 -30.00 10.91
CA LEU A 421 -5.81 -31.40 10.79
C LEU A 421 -6.79 -32.38 11.46
N GLY A 422 -7.73 -31.89 12.27
CA GLY A 422 -8.71 -32.71 13.01
C GLY A 422 -9.69 -33.44 12.09
N ASP A 423 -10.32 -34.49 12.62
CA ASP A 423 -11.24 -35.35 11.85
C ASP A 423 -12.54 -34.65 11.46
N GLU A 424 -12.96 -33.64 12.23
CA GLU A 424 -14.14 -32.82 11.97
C GLU A 424 -13.85 -31.63 11.03
N ALA A 425 -12.59 -31.41 10.64
CA ALA A 425 -12.21 -30.29 9.79
C ALA A 425 -12.77 -30.45 8.37
N THR A 426 -13.36 -29.39 7.84
CA THR A 426 -13.81 -29.34 6.45
C THR A 426 -12.63 -29.41 5.47
N VAL A 427 -12.91 -29.74 4.20
CA VAL A 427 -11.87 -29.76 3.14
C VAL A 427 -11.17 -28.40 3.02
N LYS A 428 -11.91 -27.30 3.18
CA LYS A 428 -11.35 -25.93 3.16
C LYS A 428 -10.35 -25.73 4.30
N GLU A 429 -10.70 -26.15 5.51
CA GLU A 429 -9.85 -26.00 6.69
C GLU A 429 -8.62 -26.91 6.66
N GLN A 430 -8.76 -28.10 6.09
CA GLN A 430 -7.66 -29.02 5.83
C GLN A 430 -6.66 -28.44 4.82
N ALA A 431 -7.15 -27.90 3.70
CA ALA A 431 -6.32 -27.23 2.71
C ALA A 431 -5.57 -26.02 3.32
N ARG A 432 -6.27 -25.23 4.13
CA ARG A 432 -5.69 -24.12 4.90
C ARG A 432 -4.59 -24.58 5.85
N ALA A 433 -4.83 -25.64 6.61
CA ALA A 433 -3.84 -26.16 7.55
C ALA A 433 -2.59 -26.67 6.82
N ALA A 434 -2.75 -27.35 5.69
CA ALA A 434 -1.61 -27.80 4.87
C ALA A 434 -0.80 -26.62 4.32
N TYR A 435 -1.47 -25.61 3.74
CA TYR A 435 -0.81 -24.43 3.21
C TYR A 435 -0.03 -23.66 4.29
N LEU A 436 -0.69 -23.34 5.42
CA LEU A 436 -0.04 -22.68 6.56
C LEU A 436 1.12 -23.49 7.12
N ALA A 437 0.99 -24.82 7.19
CA ALA A 437 2.06 -25.68 7.67
C ALA A 437 3.27 -25.73 6.71
N ILE A 438 3.08 -25.56 5.41
CA ILE A 438 4.16 -25.44 4.43
C ILE A 438 4.87 -24.09 4.62
N CYS A 439 4.14 -22.99 4.59
CA CYS A 439 4.71 -21.64 4.72
C CYS A 439 5.43 -21.42 6.06
N LEU A 440 4.90 -21.99 7.14
CA LEU A 440 5.43 -21.82 8.51
C LEU A 440 6.40 -22.93 8.93
N ASP A 441 6.83 -23.79 8.00
CA ASP A 441 7.81 -24.86 8.24
C ASP A 441 7.38 -25.85 9.36
N PHE A 442 6.10 -26.21 9.38
CA PHE A 442 5.56 -27.27 10.24
C PHE A 442 5.37 -28.60 9.51
N ALA A 443 5.36 -28.61 8.18
CA ALA A 443 5.04 -29.77 7.36
C ALA A 443 5.87 -31.01 7.72
N GLY A 444 7.20 -30.87 7.87
CA GLY A 444 8.09 -31.99 8.22
C GLY A 444 7.76 -32.62 9.58
N SER A 445 7.54 -31.79 10.60
CA SER A 445 7.18 -32.28 11.94
C SER A 445 5.79 -32.93 11.97
N ILE A 446 4.82 -32.39 11.22
CA ILE A 446 3.47 -32.94 11.18
C ILE A 446 3.48 -34.27 10.43
N ARG A 447 4.16 -34.35 9.28
CA ARG A 447 4.32 -35.58 8.49
C ARG A 447 4.94 -36.71 9.32
N SER A 448 5.95 -36.42 10.13
CA SER A 448 6.60 -37.42 10.99
C SER A 448 5.69 -37.90 12.13
N ARG A 449 4.97 -36.99 12.80
CA ARG A 449 4.19 -37.33 14.01
C ARG A 449 2.76 -37.80 13.72
N ARG A 450 2.17 -37.35 12.62
CA ARG A 450 0.75 -37.56 12.27
C ARG A 450 0.61 -37.80 10.75
N PRO A 451 1.24 -38.85 10.19
CA PRO A 451 1.34 -39.04 8.73
C PRO A 451 -0.01 -39.15 8.03
N GLN A 452 -1.00 -39.81 8.65
CA GLN A 452 -2.34 -39.97 8.07
C GLN A 452 -3.10 -38.64 7.99
N LEU A 453 -3.04 -37.82 9.06
CA LEU A 453 -3.68 -36.50 9.06
C LEU A 453 -2.99 -35.55 8.08
N TRP A 454 -1.66 -35.63 7.97
CA TRP A 454 -0.90 -34.88 6.99
C TRP A 454 -1.32 -35.22 5.56
N ALA A 455 -1.37 -36.52 5.23
CA ALA A 455 -1.78 -36.98 3.89
C ALA A 455 -3.19 -36.50 3.53
N ARG A 456 -4.14 -36.52 4.47
CA ARG A 456 -5.49 -35.98 4.27
C ARG A 456 -5.48 -34.48 3.99
N ALA A 457 -4.74 -33.70 4.79
CA ALA A 457 -4.65 -32.26 4.62
C ALA A 457 -3.97 -31.88 3.28
N LEU A 458 -2.93 -32.61 2.90
CA LEU A 458 -2.25 -32.43 1.63
C LEU A 458 -3.17 -32.74 0.45
N ALA A 459 -3.93 -33.83 0.51
CA ALA A 459 -4.93 -34.16 -0.51
C ALA A 459 -6.05 -33.10 -0.62
N ALA A 460 -6.40 -32.44 0.50
CA ALA A 460 -7.34 -31.32 0.48
C ALA A 460 -6.75 -30.07 -0.22
N LEU A 461 -5.46 -29.80 -0.03
CA LEU A 461 -4.74 -28.74 -0.74
C LEU A 461 -4.59 -29.06 -2.24
N GLU A 462 -4.35 -30.32 -2.60
CA GLU A 462 -4.29 -30.76 -4.01
C GLU A 462 -5.61 -30.57 -4.76
N LYS A 463 -6.74 -30.52 -4.02
CA LYS A 463 -8.07 -30.19 -4.56
C LYS A 463 -8.29 -28.69 -4.76
N GLN A 464 -7.27 -27.84 -4.58
CA GLN A 464 -7.33 -26.38 -4.81
C GLN A 464 -6.57 -25.98 -6.08
N PRO A 465 -7.03 -26.36 -7.29
CA PRO A 465 -6.24 -26.21 -8.53
C PRO A 465 -5.85 -24.76 -8.82
N LYS A 466 -6.73 -23.79 -8.51
CA LYS A 466 -6.45 -22.36 -8.71
C LYS A 466 -5.34 -21.84 -7.79
N LEU A 467 -5.27 -22.31 -6.55
CA LEU A 467 -4.20 -21.95 -5.62
C LEU A 467 -2.88 -22.60 -6.06
N LEU A 468 -2.93 -23.86 -6.49
CA LEU A 468 -1.74 -24.56 -6.99
C LEU A 468 -1.20 -23.91 -8.26
N GLU A 469 -2.07 -23.45 -9.18
CA GLU A 469 -1.68 -22.72 -10.38
C GLU A 469 -0.92 -21.44 -10.03
N VAL A 470 -1.46 -20.60 -9.14
CA VAL A 470 -0.78 -19.34 -8.78
C VAL A 470 0.54 -19.59 -8.04
N MET A 471 0.60 -20.65 -7.22
CA MET A 471 1.81 -21.02 -6.47
C MET A 471 2.93 -21.59 -7.36
N PHE A 472 2.61 -22.54 -8.24
CA PHE A 472 3.63 -23.22 -9.05
C PHE A 472 3.97 -22.51 -10.35
N SER A 473 2.99 -21.87 -10.99
CA SER A 473 3.15 -21.37 -12.36
C SER A 473 3.25 -19.85 -12.42
N LYS A 474 2.74 -19.13 -11.43
CA LYS A 474 2.64 -17.67 -11.49
C LYS A 474 3.48 -16.91 -10.48
N SER A 475 3.98 -17.52 -9.40
CA SER A 475 4.72 -16.80 -8.36
C SER A 475 6.21 -16.63 -8.73
N PRO A 476 6.67 -15.45 -9.19
CA PRO A 476 8.03 -15.30 -9.66
C PRO A 476 9.01 -15.04 -8.52
N GLY A 477 10.31 -15.15 -8.82
CA GLY A 477 11.39 -14.71 -7.95
C GLY A 477 11.61 -15.59 -6.70
N PRO A 478 12.56 -15.17 -5.84
CA PRO A 478 13.09 -16.03 -4.77
C PRO A 478 12.04 -16.52 -3.76
N ALA A 479 11.04 -15.70 -3.42
CA ALA A 479 9.98 -16.11 -2.49
C ALA A 479 9.08 -17.20 -3.09
N GLY A 480 8.75 -17.08 -4.39
CA GLY A 480 8.03 -18.11 -5.13
C GLY A 480 8.82 -19.41 -5.25
N ASP A 481 10.12 -19.33 -5.54
CA ASP A 481 11.02 -20.49 -5.60
C ASP A 481 11.10 -21.22 -4.26
N LYS A 482 11.27 -20.47 -3.15
CA LYS A 482 11.29 -21.01 -1.79
C LYS A 482 9.98 -21.72 -1.44
N LEU A 483 8.84 -21.11 -1.77
CA LEU A 483 7.53 -21.70 -1.51
C LEU A 483 7.32 -23.00 -2.29
N ARG A 484 7.67 -23.03 -3.58
CA ARG A 484 7.61 -24.25 -4.40
C ARG A 484 8.49 -25.37 -3.84
N ALA A 485 9.73 -25.05 -3.47
CA ALA A 485 10.65 -26.02 -2.89
C ALA A 485 10.09 -26.60 -1.57
N ALA A 486 9.56 -25.74 -0.70
CA ALA A 486 8.93 -26.16 0.56
C ALA A 486 7.71 -27.05 0.31
N ALA A 487 6.86 -26.70 -0.66
CA ALA A 487 5.67 -27.48 -1.01
C ALA A 487 6.04 -28.87 -1.55
N LEU A 488 7.02 -28.97 -2.46
CA LEU A 488 7.53 -30.24 -2.98
C LEU A 488 8.15 -31.09 -1.87
N ALA A 489 8.96 -30.50 -0.99
CA ALA A 489 9.55 -31.19 0.16
C ALA A 489 8.49 -31.72 1.15
N ALA A 490 7.36 -31.02 1.26
CA ALA A 490 6.20 -31.42 2.06
C ALA A 490 5.39 -32.58 1.44
N GLY A 491 5.68 -32.93 0.18
CA GLY A 491 5.07 -34.03 -0.56
C GLY A 491 3.99 -33.60 -1.55
N LEU A 492 3.78 -32.29 -1.76
CA LEU A 492 2.77 -31.79 -2.69
C LEU A 492 3.18 -32.11 -4.12
N THR A 493 2.25 -32.62 -4.92
CA THR A 493 2.53 -32.90 -6.33
C THR A 493 2.47 -31.62 -7.17
N LYS A 494 3.38 -31.50 -8.15
CA LYS A 494 3.32 -30.40 -9.12
C LYS A 494 2.06 -30.60 -9.99
N PRO A 495 1.22 -29.57 -10.17
CA PRO A 495 0.09 -29.63 -11.10
C PRO A 495 0.57 -30.01 -12.50
N LYS A 496 -0.23 -30.81 -13.19
CA LYS A 496 0.04 -31.21 -14.59
C LYS A 496 -0.12 -30.03 -15.54
#